data_AF-A0A2N6AXZ4-F1
#
_entry.id   AF-A0A2N6AXZ4-F1
#
_cell.length_a   1.000
_cell.length_b   1.000
_cell.length_c   1.000
_cell.angle_alpha   90.00
_cell.angle_beta   90.00
_cell.angle_gamma   90.00
#
_symmetry.space_group_name_H-M   'P 1'
#
loop_
_entity.id
_entity.type
_entity.pdbx_description
1 polymer ?
#
loop_
_entity_poly.entity_id
_entity_poly.type
_entity_poly.pdbx_seq_one_letter_code
_entity_poly.pdbx_strand_id
1 'polypeptide(L)'
;MPRLTIMANETDIQIVRAPQVAGYFYPDDTKRCATMVEADLAAAADIGISHPKIIVAPHAGYIYSGPIAGTAYRTLEDSADTISRVVLVGPAHHVPFEGLATSSADAWETPLGTVPIDRQSIRKLQAVECFHVCDKGYANEHSLEVHIPFLQTVLKSFSLVPILVGNATADAISQALDIIWGGPETLIVISSDLSHFHEVNTARAHDTKTRHEIEMLKGESLTGRDACGYRGIAAALKQARKRDLRVTALDVRNSADTAGTPDRVVGYGAFAMEYAADAHLCAADRTTLANAAYRALEEAIATGKPPALPAETPSSPALAAIRATFVTLTIGGHLRGCIGSVAPHRPLLDDVIANAYRAGFADRRFSPLTMDELSRLDIDISILSHLRPITFESDRDLIAQLRPDIDGLVIEDGDRKALFLPSVWKSLPEADSFLARLKAKAGLPPSHWSDSLRAYRFTAEYFEAARPAPTTATPQIAAGDPAETAHSL
;
A
#
# COMPACT_ATOMS: atom_id res chain seq x y z
N MET A 1 21.24 -33.45 -4.78
CA MET A 1 20.06 -33.81 -3.96
C MET A 1 18.84 -33.66 -4.86
N PRO A 2 18.10 -34.72 -5.21
CA PRO A 2 16.93 -34.58 -6.06
C PRO A 2 15.84 -33.79 -5.31
N ARG A 3 15.19 -32.86 -6.02
CA ARG A 3 14.06 -32.06 -5.54
C ARG A 3 12.94 -33.00 -5.09
N LEU A 4 12.54 -32.90 -3.83
CA LEU A 4 11.27 -33.48 -3.38
C LEU A 4 10.15 -32.60 -3.93
N THR A 5 9.61 -32.98 -5.09
CA THR A 5 8.32 -32.48 -5.57
C THR A 5 7.26 -32.95 -4.58
N ILE A 6 6.51 -32.03 -3.97
CA ILE A 6 5.24 -32.40 -3.34
C ILE A 6 4.32 -32.77 -4.50
N MET A 7 4.33 -34.06 -4.86
CA MET A 7 3.35 -34.65 -5.74
C MET A 7 2.02 -34.62 -4.99
N ALA A 8 1.16 -33.63 -5.29
CA ALA A 8 -0.24 -33.99 -5.38
C ALA A 8 -0.27 -35.18 -6.35
N ASN A 9 -0.82 -36.33 -5.94
CA ASN A 9 -0.88 -37.52 -6.78
C ASN A 9 -1.31 -37.10 -8.20
N GLU A 10 -0.46 -37.33 -9.20
CA GLU A 10 -0.80 -37.11 -10.64
C GLU A 10 -2.10 -37.84 -11.05
N THR A 11 -2.62 -38.70 -10.17
CA THR A 11 -3.86 -39.47 -10.30
C THR A 11 -5.16 -38.70 -10.04
N ASP A 12 -5.12 -37.45 -9.52
CA ASP A 12 -6.33 -36.66 -9.16
C ASP A 12 -6.66 -35.50 -10.13
N ILE A 13 -5.83 -35.21 -11.15
CA ILE A 13 -6.12 -34.18 -12.17
C ILE A 13 -6.87 -34.83 -13.32
N GLN A 14 -8.17 -34.55 -13.45
CA GLN A 14 -9.01 -35.13 -14.51
C GLN A 14 -9.40 -34.09 -15.57
N ILE A 15 -9.56 -32.82 -15.16
CA ILE A 15 -9.99 -31.74 -16.05
C ILE A 15 -8.97 -30.61 -16.01
N VAL A 16 -8.27 -30.39 -17.13
CA VAL A 16 -7.32 -29.28 -17.30
C VAL A 16 -7.94 -28.20 -18.18
N ARG A 17 -7.93 -26.94 -17.71
CA ARG A 17 -8.33 -25.78 -18.51
C ARG A 17 -7.14 -25.30 -19.35
N ALA A 18 -7.25 -25.42 -20.67
CA ALA A 18 -6.28 -24.88 -21.62
C ALA A 18 -6.24 -23.33 -21.57
N PRO A 19 -5.09 -22.70 -21.88
CA PRO A 19 -5.00 -21.25 -21.97
C PRO A 19 -5.95 -20.72 -23.05
N GLN A 20 -6.67 -19.65 -22.75
CA GLN A 20 -7.64 -19.04 -23.65
C GLN A 20 -7.07 -17.83 -24.41
N VAL A 21 -6.01 -17.20 -23.89
CA VAL A 21 -5.46 -15.94 -24.44
C VAL A 21 -3.96 -15.94 -24.72
N ALA A 22 -3.31 -17.10 -24.56
CA ALA A 22 -1.97 -17.33 -25.10
C ALA A 22 -1.93 -17.09 -26.63
N GLY A 23 -0.89 -16.42 -27.10
CA GLY A 23 -0.75 -15.95 -28.49
C GLY A 23 -1.38 -14.58 -28.75
N TYR A 24 -2.20 -14.05 -27.83
CA TYR A 24 -2.87 -12.75 -27.96
C TYR A 24 -2.44 -11.76 -26.88
N PHE A 25 -2.60 -12.12 -25.61
CA PHE A 25 -2.25 -11.25 -24.47
C PHE A 25 -0.81 -11.46 -24.02
N TYR A 26 -0.28 -12.67 -24.20
CA TYR A 26 1.11 -13.04 -23.93
C TYR A 26 1.53 -14.15 -24.91
N PRO A 27 2.84 -14.37 -25.14
CA PRO A 27 3.31 -15.39 -26.09
C PRO A 27 2.84 -16.81 -25.72
N ASP A 28 2.42 -17.60 -26.72
CA ASP A 28 2.08 -19.01 -26.59
C ASP A 28 3.32 -19.93 -26.57
N ASP A 29 4.44 -19.48 -27.15
CA ASP A 29 5.73 -20.15 -27.04
C ASP A 29 6.34 -20.03 -25.64
N THR A 30 6.67 -21.18 -25.04
CA THR A 30 7.24 -21.29 -23.68
C THR A 30 8.45 -20.38 -23.46
N LYS A 31 9.42 -20.37 -24.38
CA LYS A 31 10.66 -19.61 -24.19
C LYS A 31 10.38 -18.11 -24.27
N ARG A 32 9.61 -17.67 -25.26
CA ARG A 32 9.24 -16.26 -25.41
C ARG A 32 8.40 -15.77 -24.24
N CYS A 33 7.47 -16.58 -23.74
CA CYS A 33 6.67 -16.26 -22.56
C CYS A 33 7.57 -16.08 -21.33
N ALA A 34 8.44 -17.05 -21.04
CA ALA A 34 9.35 -16.99 -19.90
C ALA A 34 10.28 -15.77 -19.99
N THR A 35 10.94 -15.56 -21.13
CA THR A 35 11.87 -14.44 -21.32
C THR A 35 11.18 -13.08 -21.17
N MET A 36 9.93 -12.94 -21.63
CA MET A 36 9.18 -11.69 -21.49
C MET A 36 8.88 -11.38 -20.02
N VAL A 37 8.38 -12.39 -19.27
CA VAL A 37 8.07 -12.25 -17.84
C VAL A 37 9.34 -11.99 -17.02
N GLU A 38 10.42 -12.73 -17.28
CA GLU A 38 11.72 -12.54 -16.63
C GLU A 38 12.29 -11.13 -16.87
N ALA A 39 12.13 -10.59 -18.09
CA ALA A 39 12.57 -9.24 -18.41
C ALA A 39 11.76 -8.18 -17.66
N ASP A 40 10.44 -8.34 -17.56
CA ASP A 40 9.58 -7.43 -16.80
C ASP A 40 9.90 -7.44 -15.30
N LEU A 41 10.15 -8.63 -14.73
CA LEU A 41 10.59 -8.78 -13.33
C LEU A 41 11.97 -8.15 -13.11
N ALA A 42 12.93 -8.41 -13.99
CA ALA A 42 14.29 -7.89 -13.86
C ALA A 42 14.37 -6.36 -14.03
N ALA A 43 13.45 -5.76 -14.80
CA ALA A 43 13.39 -4.32 -15.00
C ALA A 43 12.71 -3.57 -13.83
N ALA A 44 11.97 -4.26 -12.97
CA ALA A 44 11.26 -3.64 -11.86
C ALA A 44 12.23 -3.08 -10.80
N ALA A 45 11.96 -1.86 -10.33
CA ALA A 45 12.74 -1.22 -9.27
C ALA A 45 12.52 -1.89 -7.90
N ASP A 46 13.54 -1.83 -7.02
CA ASP A 46 13.40 -2.36 -5.67
C ASP A 46 12.74 -1.30 -4.80
N ILE A 47 11.51 -1.58 -4.39
CA ILE A 47 10.67 -0.64 -3.66
C ILE A 47 10.73 -0.94 -2.14
N GLY A 48 11.49 -1.95 -1.71
CA GLY A 48 11.67 -2.29 -0.30
C GLY A 48 10.42 -2.90 0.36
N ILE A 49 9.55 -3.53 -0.43
CA ILE A 49 8.39 -4.29 0.05
C ILE A 49 8.62 -5.77 -0.29
N SER A 50 8.72 -6.61 0.74
CA SER A 50 9.17 -8.01 0.60
C SER A 50 8.09 -9.06 0.89
N HIS A 51 7.07 -8.70 1.68
CA HIS A 51 6.08 -9.65 2.19
C HIS A 51 4.64 -9.12 2.08
N PRO A 52 4.18 -8.70 0.89
CA PRO A 52 2.80 -8.27 0.74
C PRO A 52 1.85 -9.46 0.93
N LYS A 53 0.74 -9.21 1.63
CA LYS A 53 -0.36 -10.16 1.77
C LYS A 53 -1.32 -10.11 0.58
N ILE A 54 -1.50 -8.90 0.03
CA ILE A 54 -2.31 -8.65 -1.17
C ILE A 54 -1.46 -7.87 -2.16
N ILE A 55 -1.52 -8.25 -3.43
CA ILE A 55 -1.09 -7.40 -4.55
C ILE A 55 -2.26 -7.08 -5.47
N VAL A 56 -2.24 -5.89 -6.07
CA VAL A 56 -3.09 -5.52 -7.20
C VAL A 56 -2.19 -5.37 -8.42
N ALA A 57 -2.55 -5.99 -9.53
CA ALA A 57 -1.77 -5.95 -10.76
C ALA A 57 -2.67 -5.83 -12.01
N PRO A 58 -2.17 -5.18 -13.08
CA PRO A 58 -2.90 -5.02 -14.34
C PRO A 58 -3.04 -6.34 -15.11
N HIS A 59 -4.02 -6.40 -16.01
CA HIS A 59 -4.32 -7.59 -16.82
C HIS A 59 -4.45 -7.33 -18.33
N ALA A 60 -4.03 -6.16 -18.82
CA ALA A 60 -3.87 -5.96 -20.26
C ALA A 60 -2.79 -6.89 -20.86
N GLY A 61 -2.62 -6.85 -22.19
CA GLY A 61 -1.57 -7.61 -22.87
C GLY A 61 -0.16 -7.20 -22.39
N TYR A 62 0.74 -8.17 -22.28
CA TYR A 62 2.06 -8.01 -21.64
C TYR A 62 2.91 -6.90 -22.26
N ILE A 63 2.78 -6.67 -23.57
CA ILE A 63 3.50 -5.58 -24.24
C ILE A 63 3.16 -4.20 -23.66
N TYR A 64 1.98 -4.05 -23.05
CA TYR A 64 1.53 -2.80 -22.45
C TYR A 64 1.69 -2.78 -20.94
N SER A 65 1.17 -3.80 -20.24
CA SER A 65 1.04 -3.83 -18.78
C SER A 65 2.10 -4.69 -18.08
N GLY A 66 2.82 -5.53 -18.83
CA GLY A 66 3.82 -6.46 -18.31
C GLY A 66 4.85 -5.79 -17.40
N PRO A 67 5.45 -4.65 -17.79
CA PRO A 67 6.41 -3.94 -16.93
C PRO A 67 5.82 -3.47 -15.59
N ILE A 68 4.53 -3.14 -15.55
CA ILE A 68 3.84 -2.69 -14.32
C ILE A 68 3.49 -3.93 -13.46
N ALA A 69 3.00 -5.00 -14.09
CA ALA A 69 2.76 -6.27 -13.42
C ALA A 69 4.06 -6.83 -12.81
N GLY A 70 5.18 -6.77 -13.55
CA GLY A 70 6.51 -7.15 -13.07
C GLY A 70 6.88 -6.47 -11.75
N THR A 71 6.59 -5.16 -11.62
CA THR A 71 6.78 -4.44 -10.36
C THR A 71 5.97 -5.02 -9.20
N ALA A 72 4.72 -5.41 -9.42
CA ALA A 72 3.92 -6.07 -8.38
C ALA A 72 4.49 -7.44 -8.01
N TYR A 73 4.78 -8.28 -9.00
CA TYR A 73 5.20 -9.66 -8.77
C TYR A 73 6.62 -9.78 -8.21
N ARG A 74 7.51 -8.83 -8.50
CA ARG A 74 8.85 -8.77 -7.92
C ARG A 74 8.82 -8.68 -6.39
N THR A 75 7.82 -8.00 -5.81
CA THR A 75 7.68 -7.90 -4.35
C THR A 75 7.45 -9.24 -3.63
N LEU A 76 7.23 -10.32 -4.38
CA LEU A 76 7.02 -11.67 -3.85
C LEU A 76 8.31 -12.50 -3.78
N GLU A 77 9.42 -12.05 -4.35
CA GLU A 77 10.67 -12.82 -4.44
C GLU A 77 11.13 -13.34 -3.06
N ASP A 78 11.08 -12.49 -2.03
CA ASP A 78 11.48 -12.83 -0.66
C ASP A 78 10.50 -13.79 0.05
N SER A 79 9.28 -13.93 -0.47
CA SER A 79 8.24 -14.83 0.07
C SER A 79 7.92 -16.02 -0.84
N ALA A 80 8.63 -16.17 -1.95
CA ALA A 80 8.40 -17.19 -2.98
C ALA A 80 8.42 -18.63 -2.43
N ASP A 81 9.23 -18.87 -1.39
CA ASP A 81 9.36 -20.18 -0.73
C ASP A 81 8.25 -20.49 0.27
N THR A 82 7.55 -19.44 0.71
CA THR A 82 6.50 -19.55 1.72
C THR A 82 5.12 -19.66 1.07
N ILE A 83 4.89 -18.91 -0.01
CA ILE A 83 3.61 -18.87 -0.71
C ILE A 83 3.37 -20.20 -1.44
N SER A 84 2.31 -20.91 -1.05
CA SER A 84 1.88 -22.18 -1.66
C SER A 84 0.41 -22.17 -2.09
N ARG A 85 -0.33 -21.11 -1.75
CA ARG A 85 -1.70 -20.84 -2.21
C ARG A 85 -1.80 -19.44 -2.77
N VAL A 86 -2.40 -19.30 -3.94
CA VAL A 86 -2.70 -18.01 -4.55
C VAL A 86 -4.21 -17.88 -4.77
N VAL A 87 -4.82 -16.93 -4.08
CA VAL A 87 -6.20 -16.51 -4.31
C VAL A 87 -6.20 -15.44 -5.39
N LEU A 88 -6.80 -15.74 -6.54
CA LEU A 88 -6.73 -14.88 -7.71
C LEU A 88 -8.13 -14.36 -8.05
N VAL A 89 -8.36 -13.07 -7.85
CA VAL A 89 -9.67 -12.42 -7.97
C VAL A 89 -9.64 -11.42 -9.12
N GLY A 90 -10.64 -11.44 -9.99
CA GLY A 90 -10.69 -10.52 -11.14
C GLY A 90 -12.06 -10.42 -11.79
N PRO A 91 -12.32 -9.36 -12.56
CA PRO A 91 -13.62 -9.10 -13.17
C PRO A 91 -13.90 -10.05 -14.35
N ALA A 92 -15.18 -10.34 -14.57
CA ALA A 92 -15.66 -10.92 -15.83
C ALA A 92 -15.90 -9.82 -16.88
N HIS A 93 -15.33 -9.99 -18.08
CA HIS A 93 -15.44 -9.04 -19.20
C HIS A 93 -16.42 -9.51 -20.27
N HIS A 94 -16.50 -10.81 -20.50
CA HIS A 94 -17.18 -11.35 -21.68
C HIS A 94 -18.57 -11.90 -21.38
N VAL A 95 -18.69 -12.72 -20.34
CA VAL A 95 -19.94 -13.42 -20.01
C VAL A 95 -20.48 -12.88 -18.69
N PRO A 96 -21.62 -12.16 -18.69
CA PRO A 96 -22.24 -11.71 -17.45
C PRO A 96 -22.86 -12.90 -16.70
N PHE A 97 -22.70 -12.91 -15.38
CA PHE A 97 -23.33 -13.85 -14.46
C PHE A 97 -23.52 -13.21 -13.08
N GLU A 98 -24.41 -13.77 -12.26
CA GLU A 98 -24.68 -13.27 -10.90
C GLU A 98 -23.69 -13.86 -9.89
N GLY A 99 -23.14 -13.05 -8.99
CA GLY A 99 -22.28 -13.52 -7.91
C GLY A 99 -20.81 -13.77 -8.29
N LEU A 100 -20.19 -14.71 -7.59
CA LEU A 100 -18.79 -15.10 -7.70
C LEU A 100 -18.69 -16.49 -8.31
N ALA A 101 -17.75 -16.70 -9.23
CA ALA A 101 -17.59 -17.98 -9.89
C ALA A 101 -16.19 -18.56 -9.70
N THR A 102 -16.12 -19.89 -9.74
CA THR A 102 -14.90 -20.66 -10.00
C THR A 102 -15.11 -21.62 -11.18
N SER A 103 -14.03 -22.25 -11.66
CA SER A 103 -14.09 -23.25 -12.74
C SER A 103 -14.21 -24.67 -12.21
N SER A 104 -14.84 -25.56 -12.98
CA SER A 104 -14.88 -27.00 -12.72
C SER A 104 -13.55 -27.71 -12.98
N ALA A 105 -12.56 -27.05 -13.58
CA ALA A 105 -11.23 -27.60 -13.84
C ALA A 105 -10.42 -27.88 -12.57
N ASP A 106 -9.65 -28.96 -12.57
CA ASP A 106 -8.70 -29.37 -11.51
C ASP A 106 -7.37 -28.66 -11.61
N ALA A 107 -7.01 -28.19 -12.81
CA ALA A 107 -5.80 -27.42 -13.04
C ALA A 107 -5.97 -26.47 -14.23
N TRP A 108 -5.15 -25.42 -14.27
CA TRP A 108 -5.07 -24.48 -15.39
C TRP A 108 -3.70 -24.58 -16.04
N GLU A 109 -3.67 -24.59 -17.36
CA GLU A 109 -2.45 -24.67 -18.16
C GLU A 109 -2.05 -23.31 -18.73
N THR A 110 -0.74 -23.07 -18.77
CA THR A 110 -0.10 -21.97 -19.51
C THR A 110 1.08 -22.54 -20.31
N PRO A 111 1.73 -21.74 -21.18
CA PRO A 111 2.98 -22.14 -21.84
C PRO A 111 4.12 -22.54 -20.88
N LEU A 112 4.07 -22.11 -19.61
CA LEU A 112 5.08 -22.40 -18.60
C LEU A 112 4.76 -23.64 -17.75
N GLY A 113 3.61 -24.26 -17.98
CA GLY A 113 3.20 -25.49 -17.32
C GLY A 113 1.81 -25.39 -16.68
N THR A 114 1.47 -26.42 -15.91
CA THR A 114 0.15 -26.57 -15.28
C THR A 114 0.18 -26.15 -13.81
N VAL A 115 -0.88 -25.49 -13.35
CA VAL A 115 -1.07 -25.08 -11.94
C VAL A 115 -2.34 -25.71 -11.38
N PRO A 116 -2.28 -26.48 -10.27
CA PRO A 116 -3.44 -27.15 -9.68
C PRO A 116 -4.39 -26.15 -9.00
N ILE A 117 -5.69 -26.46 -9.00
CA ILE A 117 -6.71 -25.72 -8.26
C ILE A 117 -6.83 -26.27 -6.83
N ASP A 118 -6.80 -25.39 -5.83
CA ASP A 118 -7.03 -25.75 -4.43
C ASP A 118 -8.52 -26.02 -4.17
N ARG A 119 -8.90 -27.29 -4.38
CA ARG A 119 -10.27 -27.78 -4.14
C ARG A 119 -10.71 -27.66 -2.69
N GLN A 120 -9.80 -27.69 -1.73
CA GLN A 120 -10.15 -27.56 -0.32
C GLN A 120 -10.65 -26.15 -0.03
N SER A 121 -9.95 -25.13 -0.54
CA SER A 121 -10.36 -23.73 -0.41
C SER A 121 -11.65 -23.44 -1.18
N ILE A 122 -11.80 -23.98 -2.39
CA ILE A 122 -13.04 -23.85 -3.17
C ILE A 122 -14.26 -24.42 -2.43
N ARG A 123 -14.13 -25.58 -1.77
CA ARG A 123 -15.23 -26.14 -0.94
C ARG A 123 -15.61 -25.22 0.21
N LYS A 124 -14.64 -24.55 0.86
CA LYS A 124 -14.94 -23.58 1.92
C LYS A 124 -15.73 -22.37 1.38
N LEU A 125 -15.42 -21.93 0.16
CA LEU A 125 -16.10 -20.80 -0.47
C LEU A 125 -17.57 -21.10 -0.83
N GLN A 126 -17.99 -22.37 -0.90
CA GLN A 126 -19.40 -22.72 -1.08
C GLN A 126 -20.30 -22.24 0.07
N ALA A 127 -19.73 -21.82 1.21
CA ALA A 127 -20.46 -21.16 2.28
C ALA A 127 -20.87 -19.71 1.96
N VAL A 128 -20.28 -19.10 0.92
CA VAL A 128 -20.71 -17.80 0.40
C VAL A 128 -21.89 -18.02 -0.54
N GLU A 129 -23.06 -17.47 -0.19
CA GLU A 129 -24.33 -17.74 -0.88
C GLU A 129 -24.27 -17.52 -2.40
N CYS A 130 -23.56 -16.49 -2.85
CA CYS A 130 -23.43 -16.15 -4.27
C CYS A 130 -22.23 -16.80 -4.98
N PHE A 131 -21.53 -17.75 -4.34
CA PHE A 131 -20.38 -18.44 -4.92
C PHE A 131 -20.79 -19.75 -5.60
N HIS A 132 -20.46 -19.91 -6.88
CA HIS A 132 -20.87 -21.06 -7.68
C HIS A 132 -19.79 -21.49 -8.69
N VAL A 133 -19.98 -22.65 -9.31
CA VAL A 133 -19.13 -23.11 -10.42
C VAL A 133 -19.75 -22.64 -11.73
N CYS A 134 -19.00 -21.93 -12.58
CA CYS A 134 -19.49 -21.41 -13.86
C CYS A 134 -18.39 -21.41 -14.93
N ASP A 135 -18.22 -22.53 -15.63
CA ASP A 135 -17.19 -22.64 -16.69
C ASP A 135 -17.42 -21.67 -17.86
N LYS A 136 -18.68 -21.37 -18.17
CA LYS A 136 -19.02 -20.39 -19.22
C LYS A 136 -18.49 -18.99 -18.91
N GLY A 137 -18.41 -18.63 -17.63
CA GLY A 137 -17.83 -17.35 -17.20
C GLY A 137 -16.35 -17.21 -17.59
N TYR A 138 -15.63 -18.34 -17.68
CA TYR A 138 -14.19 -18.37 -17.99
C TYR A 138 -13.87 -18.51 -19.48
N ALA A 139 -14.88 -18.63 -20.34
CA ALA A 139 -14.68 -18.76 -21.78
C ALA A 139 -14.15 -17.44 -22.37
N ASN A 140 -12.97 -17.49 -23.01
CA ASN A 140 -12.23 -16.33 -23.53
C ASN A 140 -11.87 -15.27 -22.46
N GLU A 141 -12.04 -15.57 -21.17
CA GLU A 141 -11.73 -14.63 -20.10
C GLU A 141 -10.23 -14.57 -19.82
N HIS A 142 -9.71 -13.36 -19.75
CA HIS A 142 -8.27 -13.08 -19.62
C HIS A 142 -7.89 -12.56 -18.24
N SER A 143 -8.84 -11.98 -17.49
CA SER A 143 -8.55 -11.20 -16.29
C SER A 143 -7.77 -11.97 -15.22
N LEU A 144 -7.92 -13.30 -15.12
CA LEU A 144 -7.13 -14.12 -14.20
C LEU A 144 -5.92 -14.76 -14.90
N GLU A 145 -6.09 -15.26 -16.12
CA GLU A 145 -5.10 -16.10 -16.80
C GLU A 145 -3.75 -15.40 -16.99
N VAL A 146 -3.76 -14.10 -17.32
CA VAL A 146 -2.54 -13.31 -17.57
C VAL A 146 -1.64 -13.15 -16.35
N HIS A 147 -2.13 -13.43 -15.14
CA HIS A 147 -1.33 -13.38 -13.92
C HIS A 147 -0.51 -14.65 -13.67
N ILE A 148 -0.91 -15.77 -14.29
CA ILE A 148 -0.36 -17.09 -13.97
C ILE A 148 1.09 -17.24 -14.42
N PRO A 149 1.51 -16.80 -15.62
CA PRO A 149 2.92 -16.87 -16.00
C PRO A 149 3.85 -16.09 -15.05
N PHE A 150 3.45 -14.89 -14.59
CA PHE A 150 4.21 -14.17 -13.57
C PHE A 150 4.34 -14.97 -12.26
N LEU A 151 3.24 -15.56 -11.78
CA LEU A 151 3.24 -16.40 -10.59
C LEU A 151 4.12 -17.66 -10.75
N GLN A 152 4.10 -18.31 -11.92
CA GLN A 152 4.93 -19.49 -12.21
C GLN A 152 6.43 -19.16 -12.29
N THR A 153 6.78 -17.95 -12.71
CA THR A 153 8.17 -17.50 -12.75
C THR A 153 8.69 -17.13 -11.35
N VAL A 154 7.88 -16.48 -10.53
CA VAL A 154 8.31 -16.02 -9.20
C VAL A 154 8.19 -17.11 -8.12
N LEU A 155 7.12 -17.89 -8.12
CA LEU A 155 6.84 -18.88 -7.07
C LEU A 155 7.37 -20.27 -7.45
N LYS A 156 7.80 -21.06 -6.46
CA LYS A 156 8.31 -22.42 -6.70
C LYS A 156 7.22 -23.43 -7.04
N SER A 157 6.18 -23.50 -6.20
CA SER A 157 5.07 -24.43 -6.35
C SER A 157 3.88 -23.89 -5.55
N PHE A 158 2.74 -23.77 -6.20
CA PHE A 158 1.54 -23.22 -5.60
C PHE A 158 0.28 -23.83 -6.21
N SER A 159 -0.84 -23.63 -5.52
CA SER A 159 -2.18 -23.95 -5.99
C SER A 159 -3.02 -22.68 -6.12
N LEU A 160 -3.96 -22.68 -7.07
CA LEU A 160 -4.82 -21.54 -7.38
C LEU A 160 -6.20 -21.66 -6.74
N VAL A 161 -6.71 -20.54 -6.25
CA VAL A 161 -8.12 -20.34 -5.92
C VAL A 161 -8.66 -19.24 -6.84
N PRO A 162 -9.10 -19.58 -8.07
CA PRO A 162 -9.59 -18.59 -9.02
C PRO A 162 -11.02 -18.18 -8.64
N ILE A 163 -11.23 -16.87 -8.53
CA ILE A 163 -12.52 -16.24 -8.20
C ILE A 163 -12.82 -15.18 -9.26
N LEU A 164 -13.69 -15.53 -10.21
CA LEU A 164 -14.18 -14.60 -11.21
C LEU A 164 -15.37 -13.81 -10.65
N VAL A 165 -15.33 -12.49 -10.83
CA VAL A 165 -16.30 -11.56 -10.27
C VAL A 165 -17.29 -11.13 -11.35
N GLY A 166 -18.53 -11.63 -11.26
CA GLY A 166 -19.65 -11.17 -12.06
C GLY A 166 -20.38 -9.99 -11.41
N ASN A 167 -21.71 -10.06 -11.35
CA ASN A 167 -22.53 -9.13 -10.59
C ASN A 167 -22.51 -9.50 -9.09
N ALA A 168 -21.44 -9.09 -8.40
CA ALA A 168 -21.28 -9.28 -6.96
C ALA A 168 -20.91 -7.97 -6.25
N THR A 169 -21.18 -7.88 -4.96
CA THR A 169 -20.76 -6.75 -4.12
C THR A 169 -19.34 -6.94 -3.63
N ALA A 170 -18.65 -5.84 -3.29
CA ALA A 170 -17.36 -5.90 -2.60
C ALA A 170 -17.46 -6.64 -1.25
N ASP A 171 -18.63 -6.61 -0.61
CA ASP A 171 -18.88 -7.33 0.64
C ASP A 171 -18.88 -8.85 0.47
N ALA A 172 -19.48 -9.37 -0.61
CA ALA A 172 -19.43 -10.79 -0.93
C ALA A 172 -18.00 -11.26 -1.21
N ILE A 173 -17.23 -10.48 -1.96
CA ILE A 173 -15.81 -10.77 -2.23
C ILE A 173 -15.02 -10.71 -0.91
N SER A 174 -15.26 -9.70 -0.08
CA SER A 174 -14.59 -9.56 1.22
C SER A 174 -14.91 -10.74 2.14
N GLN A 175 -16.15 -11.22 2.17
CA GLN A 175 -16.54 -12.42 2.90
C GLN A 175 -15.81 -13.67 2.39
N ALA A 176 -15.73 -13.84 1.06
CA ALA A 176 -14.95 -14.92 0.46
C ALA A 176 -13.49 -14.85 0.91
N LEU A 177 -12.84 -13.69 0.79
CA LEU A 177 -11.45 -13.48 1.24
C LEU A 177 -11.27 -13.74 2.74
N ASP A 178 -12.27 -13.47 3.58
CA ASP A 178 -12.21 -13.74 5.02
C ASP A 178 -12.10 -15.25 5.31
N ILE A 179 -12.87 -16.06 4.58
CA ILE A 179 -12.93 -17.53 4.75
C ILE A 179 -11.60 -18.19 4.35
N ILE A 180 -10.93 -17.67 3.33
CA ILE A 180 -9.69 -18.25 2.77
C ILE A 180 -8.47 -17.36 3.00
N TRP A 181 -8.51 -16.47 4.00
CA TRP A 181 -7.45 -15.50 4.23
C TRP A 181 -6.07 -16.14 4.38
N GLY A 182 -5.97 -17.24 5.15
CA GLY A 182 -4.73 -17.98 5.37
C GLY A 182 -3.64 -17.18 6.11
N GLY A 183 -2.47 -17.81 6.29
CA GLY A 183 -1.28 -17.21 6.88
C GLY A 183 -0.31 -16.70 5.80
N PRO A 184 1.02 -16.69 6.08
CA PRO A 184 2.05 -16.34 5.10
C PRO A 184 2.05 -17.22 3.84
N GLU A 185 1.47 -18.43 3.91
CA GLU A 185 1.41 -19.36 2.79
C GLU A 185 0.40 -19.00 1.71
N THR A 186 -0.49 -18.03 2.00
CA THR A 186 -1.57 -17.61 1.12
C THR A 186 -1.33 -16.18 0.61
N LEU A 187 -1.16 -16.01 -0.70
CA LEU A 187 -1.16 -14.72 -1.38
C LEU A 187 -2.54 -14.41 -1.94
N ILE A 188 -2.95 -13.15 -1.91
CA ILE A 188 -4.15 -12.67 -2.62
C ILE A 188 -3.72 -11.74 -3.76
N VAL A 189 -4.16 -12.04 -4.98
CA VAL A 189 -3.93 -11.22 -6.17
C VAL A 189 -5.27 -10.67 -6.63
N ILE A 190 -5.37 -9.35 -6.69
CA ILE A 190 -6.51 -8.64 -7.27
C ILE A 190 -6.12 -8.16 -8.67
N SER A 191 -6.86 -8.60 -9.66
CA SER A 191 -6.63 -8.28 -11.05
C SER A 191 -7.43 -7.05 -11.47
N SER A 192 -6.73 -6.00 -11.91
CA SER A 192 -7.37 -4.76 -12.40
C SER A 192 -6.44 -3.87 -13.21
N ASP A 193 -6.91 -3.42 -14.37
CA ASP A 193 -6.46 -2.18 -14.98
C ASP A 193 -7.18 -0.96 -14.34
N LEU A 194 -6.68 0.26 -14.57
CA LEU A 194 -7.25 1.52 -14.05
C LEU A 194 -8.19 2.19 -15.08
N SER A 195 -8.00 3.48 -15.36
CA SER A 195 -8.86 4.22 -16.29
C SER A 195 -8.73 3.73 -17.73
N HIS A 196 -9.78 3.93 -18.54
CA HIS A 196 -9.82 3.45 -19.93
C HIS A 196 -10.20 4.57 -20.89
N PHE A 197 -9.45 4.66 -22.00
CA PHE A 197 -9.79 5.42 -23.20
C PHE A 197 -9.88 6.94 -23.00
N HIS A 198 -8.98 7.49 -22.17
CA HIS A 198 -8.76 8.92 -22.04
C HIS A 198 -7.48 9.36 -22.77
N GLU A 199 -7.36 10.66 -23.06
CA GLU A 199 -6.06 11.26 -23.41
C GLU A 199 -5.12 11.24 -22.20
N VAL A 200 -3.82 11.17 -22.43
CA VAL A 200 -2.80 10.88 -21.40
C VAL A 200 -2.85 11.78 -20.16
N ASN A 201 -3.08 13.09 -20.29
CA ASN A 201 -3.12 13.99 -19.13
C ASN A 201 -4.39 13.78 -18.30
N THR A 202 -5.51 13.54 -18.98
CA THR A 202 -6.77 13.19 -18.31
C THR A 202 -6.65 11.85 -17.60
N ALA A 203 -6.06 10.85 -18.24
CA ALA A 203 -5.80 9.54 -17.65
C ALA A 203 -4.92 9.66 -16.40
N ARG A 204 -3.78 10.37 -16.48
CA ARG A 204 -2.86 10.58 -15.35
C ARG A 204 -3.55 11.27 -14.17
N ALA A 205 -4.35 12.30 -14.41
CA ALA A 205 -5.09 12.98 -13.34
C ALA A 205 -6.13 12.05 -12.69
N HIS A 206 -6.85 11.27 -13.50
CA HIS A 206 -7.81 10.28 -13.02
C HIS A 206 -7.13 9.18 -12.21
N ASP A 207 -6.10 8.54 -12.76
CA ASP A 207 -5.38 7.44 -12.13
C ASP A 207 -4.65 7.88 -10.86
N THR A 208 -4.15 9.12 -10.80
CA THR A 208 -3.59 9.71 -9.56
C THR A 208 -4.66 9.82 -8.47
N LYS A 209 -5.88 10.23 -8.83
CA LYS A 209 -7.00 10.25 -7.87
C LYS A 209 -7.35 8.85 -7.41
N THR A 210 -7.47 7.88 -8.34
CA THR A 210 -7.73 6.47 -8.02
C THR A 210 -6.66 5.92 -7.08
N ARG A 211 -5.38 6.16 -7.38
CA ARG A 211 -4.24 5.81 -6.54
C ARG A 211 -4.40 6.34 -5.12
N HIS A 212 -4.67 7.64 -4.95
CA HIS A 212 -4.80 8.24 -3.64
C HIS A 212 -5.97 7.64 -2.85
N GLU A 213 -7.12 7.38 -3.49
CA GLU A 213 -8.25 6.72 -2.83
C GLU A 213 -7.89 5.29 -2.39
N ILE A 214 -7.12 4.54 -3.18
CA ILE A 214 -6.61 3.22 -2.82
C ILE A 214 -5.64 3.29 -1.62
N GLU A 215 -4.65 4.18 -1.65
CA GLU A 215 -3.68 4.36 -0.56
C GLU A 215 -4.34 4.84 0.74
N MET A 216 -5.42 5.63 0.64
CA MET A 216 -6.23 6.07 1.78
C MET A 216 -7.26 5.04 2.26
N LEU A 217 -7.30 3.84 1.67
CA LEU A 217 -8.26 2.78 1.96
C LEU A 217 -9.74 3.19 1.74
N LYS A 218 -10.03 3.97 0.70
CA LYS A 218 -11.38 4.44 0.34
C LYS A 218 -11.97 3.66 -0.83
N GLY A 219 -12.17 2.36 -0.65
CA GLY A 219 -12.68 1.49 -1.73
C GLY A 219 -14.12 1.78 -2.14
N GLU A 220 -14.92 2.37 -1.26
CA GLU A 220 -16.34 2.67 -1.46
C GLU A 220 -16.58 3.77 -2.50
N SER A 221 -15.58 4.62 -2.76
CA SER A 221 -15.65 5.68 -3.76
C SER A 221 -15.34 5.21 -5.18
N LEU A 222 -14.78 4.00 -5.33
CA LEU A 222 -14.33 3.45 -6.60
C LEU A 222 -15.50 2.90 -7.42
N THR A 223 -15.44 3.12 -8.73
CA THR A 223 -16.41 2.66 -9.72
C THR A 223 -15.71 1.97 -10.90
N GLY A 224 -16.49 1.35 -11.79
CA GLY A 224 -15.95 0.75 -13.02
C GLY A 224 -15.28 1.74 -13.99
N ARG A 225 -15.42 3.05 -13.76
CA ARG A 225 -14.68 4.08 -14.52
C ARG A 225 -13.27 4.29 -14.00
N ASP A 226 -13.04 3.98 -12.73
CA ASP A 226 -11.77 4.19 -12.05
C ASP A 226 -10.84 2.98 -12.22
N ALA A 227 -11.43 1.78 -12.21
CA ALA A 227 -10.72 0.51 -12.39
C ALA A 227 -11.71 -0.60 -12.81
N CYS A 228 -11.34 -1.47 -13.74
CA CYS A 228 -12.23 -2.56 -14.18
C CYS A 228 -12.49 -3.58 -13.05
N GLY A 229 -11.48 -3.85 -12.22
CA GLY A 229 -11.53 -4.70 -11.02
C GLY A 229 -11.92 -3.96 -9.74
N TYR A 230 -12.57 -2.79 -9.81
CA TYR A 230 -12.85 -1.93 -8.64
C TYR A 230 -13.53 -2.66 -7.47
N ARG A 231 -14.39 -3.64 -7.73
CA ARG A 231 -15.06 -4.44 -6.69
C ARG A 231 -14.07 -5.30 -5.90
N GLY A 232 -13.11 -5.90 -6.59
CA GLY A 232 -12.02 -6.68 -5.98
C GLY A 232 -11.10 -5.78 -5.17
N ILE A 233 -10.75 -4.60 -5.72
CA ILE A 233 -9.95 -3.59 -5.00
C ILE A 233 -10.69 -3.15 -3.73
N ALA A 234 -11.96 -2.77 -3.84
CA ALA A 234 -12.75 -2.33 -2.69
C ALA A 234 -12.86 -3.41 -1.60
N ALA A 235 -13.00 -4.68 -1.99
CA ALA A 235 -13.01 -5.81 -1.06
C ALA A 235 -11.65 -6.00 -0.36
N ALA A 236 -10.55 -5.87 -1.10
CA ALA A 236 -9.19 -5.91 -0.54
C ALA A 236 -8.95 -4.75 0.43
N LEU A 237 -9.39 -3.53 0.12
CA LEU A 237 -9.28 -2.38 1.02
C LEU A 237 -10.12 -2.54 2.29
N LYS A 238 -11.31 -3.17 2.19
CA LYS A 238 -12.10 -3.55 3.37
C LYS A 238 -11.33 -4.53 4.26
N GLN A 239 -10.64 -5.50 3.66
CA GLN A 239 -9.78 -6.44 4.38
C GLN A 239 -8.55 -5.74 4.99
N ALA A 240 -7.93 -4.81 4.27
CA ALA A 240 -6.81 -4.01 4.75
C ALA A 240 -7.19 -3.23 6.02
N ARG A 241 -8.35 -2.55 6.02
CA ARG A 241 -8.86 -1.86 7.22
C ARG A 241 -9.14 -2.83 8.37
N LYS A 242 -9.75 -3.98 8.10
CA LYS A 242 -10.09 -4.98 9.15
C LYS A 242 -8.84 -5.53 9.84
N ARG A 243 -7.74 -5.69 9.09
CA ARG A 243 -6.55 -6.43 9.51
C ARG A 243 -5.28 -5.60 9.70
N ASP A 244 -5.39 -4.27 9.65
CA ASP A 244 -4.26 -3.33 9.78
C ASP A 244 -3.22 -3.47 8.68
N LEU A 245 -3.63 -3.57 7.41
CA LEU A 245 -2.68 -3.51 6.30
C LEU A 245 -2.50 -2.06 5.86
N ARG A 246 -1.26 -1.71 5.54
CA ARG A 246 -0.93 -0.48 4.81
C ARG A 246 -0.89 -0.77 3.31
N VAL A 247 -1.21 0.23 2.49
CA VAL A 247 -1.19 0.11 1.02
C VAL A 247 -0.17 1.09 0.45
N THR A 248 0.61 0.61 -0.51
CA THR A 248 1.58 1.41 -1.26
C THR A 248 1.34 1.18 -2.75
N ALA A 249 1.12 2.24 -3.52
CA ALA A 249 1.19 2.14 -4.97
C ALA A 249 2.65 1.98 -5.38
N LEU A 250 2.97 0.92 -6.11
CA LEU A 250 4.32 0.55 -6.51
C LEU A 250 4.71 1.22 -7.83
N ASP A 251 3.80 1.16 -8.80
CA ASP A 251 3.98 1.68 -10.14
C ASP A 251 2.61 2.04 -10.70
N VAL A 252 2.48 3.27 -11.23
CA VAL A 252 1.26 3.76 -11.87
C VAL A 252 1.66 4.44 -13.17
N ARG A 253 1.31 3.80 -14.27
CA ARG A 253 1.64 4.22 -15.64
C ARG A 253 0.43 3.98 -16.53
N ASN A 254 0.51 4.39 -17.78
CA ASN A 254 -0.51 4.08 -18.78
C ASN A 254 0.15 3.50 -20.04
N SER A 255 -0.67 3.08 -21.00
CA SER A 255 -0.18 2.48 -22.25
C SER A 255 0.77 3.36 -23.05
N ALA A 256 0.71 4.70 -22.95
CA ALA A 256 1.66 5.59 -23.64
C ALA A 256 3.04 5.63 -22.97
N ASP A 257 3.16 5.23 -21.71
CA ASP A 257 4.44 5.06 -21.03
C ASP A 257 5.14 3.73 -21.42
N THR A 258 4.48 2.88 -22.23
CA THR A 258 5.01 1.61 -22.74
C THR A 258 4.96 1.54 -24.27
N ALA A 259 3.97 0.84 -24.84
CA ALA A 259 3.91 0.53 -26.27
C ALA A 259 2.71 1.16 -27.01
N GLY A 260 1.91 1.99 -26.32
CA GLY A 260 0.71 2.65 -26.84
C GLY A 260 0.92 4.10 -27.26
N THR A 261 -0.12 4.72 -27.81
CA THR A 261 -0.14 6.12 -28.24
C THR A 261 -0.85 7.02 -27.21
N PRO A 262 -0.51 8.33 -27.12
CA PRO A 262 -0.99 9.20 -26.03
C PRO A 262 -2.44 9.71 -26.19
N ASP A 263 -3.05 9.50 -27.35
CA ASP A 263 -4.40 9.99 -27.70
C ASP A 263 -5.52 9.20 -27.03
N ARG A 264 -5.27 7.91 -26.73
CA ARG A 264 -6.25 7.03 -26.11
C ARG A 264 -5.58 5.92 -25.33
N VAL A 265 -5.39 6.15 -24.03
CA VAL A 265 -4.61 5.25 -23.16
C VAL A 265 -5.49 4.40 -22.25
N VAL A 266 -4.90 3.31 -21.75
CA VAL A 266 -5.38 2.54 -20.60
C VAL A 266 -4.40 2.74 -19.46
N GLY A 267 -4.91 3.06 -18.27
CA GLY A 267 -4.14 3.19 -17.04
C GLY A 267 -3.84 1.83 -16.41
N TYR A 268 -2.66 1.70 -15.81
CA TYR A 268 -2.17 0.49 -15.15
C TYR A 268 -1.66 0.86 -13.75
N GLY A 269 -1.99 0.03 -12.76
CA GLY A 269 -1.55 0.24 -11.39
C GLY A 269 -1.10 -1.06 -10.75
N ALA A 270 0.10 -1.04 -10.17
CA ALA A 270 0.61 -2.05 -9.26
C ALA A 270 0.52 -1.53 -7.83
N PHE A 271 -0.07 -2.31 -6.93
CA PHE A 271 -0.20 -1.95 -5.52
C PHE A 271 0.17 -3.14 -4.63
N ALA A 272 0.80 -2.88 -3.50
CA ALA A 272 1.05 -3.86 -2.46
C ALA A 272 0.33 -3.49 -1.17
N MET A 273 -0.20 -4.50 -0.47
CA MET A 273 -0.77 -4.38 0.86
C MET A 273 -0.05 -5.33 1.81
N GLU A 274 0.56 -4.79 2.85
CA GLU A 274 1.36 -5.52 3.85
C GLU A 274 0.85 -5.17 5.26
N TYR A 275 1.01 -6.08 6.22
CA TYR A 275 0.61 -5.80 7.60
C TYR A 275 1.41 -4.63 8.15
N ALA A 276 0.74 -3.60 8.69
CA ALA A 276 1.37 -2.38 9.16
C ALA A 276 2.44 -2.62 10.24
N ALA A 277 2.33 -3.72 11.00
CA ALA A 277 3.29 -4.11 12.02
C ALA A 277 4.64 -4.59 11.45
N ASP A 278 4.63 -5.22 10.28
CA ASP A 278 5.83 -5.75 9.61
C ASP A 278 6.45 -4.72 8.64
N ALA A 279 5.74 -3.61 8.49
CA ALA A 279 5.91 -2.67 7.43
C ALA A 279 6.95 -1.63 7.80
N HIS A 280 8.06 -1.58 7.06
CA HIS A 280 9.15 -0.64 7.32
C HIS A 280 9.56 0.13 6.07
N LEU A 281 10.01 1.37 6.26
CA LEU A 281 10.74 2.10 5.23
C LEU A 281 12.19 1.61 5.16
N CYS A 282 12.73 1.57 3.95
CA CYS A 282 14.15 1.30 3.75
C CYS A 282 15.02 2.43 4.33
N ALA A 283 16.30 2.15 4.56
CA ALA A 283 17.22 3.12 5.16
C ALA A 283 17.39 4.40 4.32
N ALA A 284 17.33 4.30 2.99
CA ALA A 284 17.43 5.45 2.08
C ALA A 284 16.24 6.40 2.22
N ASP A 285 15.03 5.86 2.32
CA ASP A 285 13.82 6.66 2.53
C ASP A 285 13.80 7.31 3.92
N ARG A 286 14.21 6.59 4.96
CA ARG A 286 14.36 7.17 6.32
C ARG A 286 15.37 8.32 6.33
N THR A 287 16.49 8.17 5.64
CA THR A 287 17.50 9.23 5.49
C THR A 287 16.93 10.44 4.75
N THR A 288 16.14 10.20 3.70
CA THR A 288 15.48 11.26 2.93
C THR A 288 14.49 12.05 3.79
N LEU A 289 13.66 11.36 4.58
CA LEU A 289 12.73 12.00 5.53
C LEU A 289 13.45 12.78 6.62
N ALA A 290 14.55 12.24 7.16
CA ALA A 290 15.37 12.91 8.15
C ALA A 290 15.96 14.22 7.61
N ASN A 291 16.61 14.15 6.44
CA ASN A 291 17.16 15.32 5.77
C ASN A 291 16.08 16.38 5.48
N ALA A 292 14.90 15.95 5.02
CA ALA A 292 13.78 16.84 4.74
C ALA A 292 13.26 17.53 6.02
N ALA A 293 13.13 16.81 7.12
CA ALA A 293 12.69 17.35 8.41
C ALA A 293 13.67 18.41 8.95
N TYR A 294 14.98 18.12 8.95
CA TYR A 294 15.99 19.09 9.39
C TYR A 294 16.03 20.33 8.49
N ARG A 295 16.05 20.16 7.16
CA ARG A 295 16.04 21.28 6.21
C ARG A 295 14.80 22.16 6.35
N ALA A 296 13.63 21.55 6.59
CA ALA A 296 12.38 22.27 6.82
C ALA A 296 12.47 23.19 8.04
N LEU A 297 13.11 22.73 9.12
CA LEU A 297 13.37 23.54 10.31
C LEU A 297 14.39 24.64 10.03
N GLU A 298 15.52 24.32 9.38
CA GLU A 298 16.58 25.29 9.04
C GLU A 298 16.05 26.44 8.17
N GLU A 299 15.31 26.13 7.11
CA GLU A 299 14.70 27.12 6.21
C GLU A 299 13.72 28.01 6.96
N ALA A 300 12.90 27.44 7.85
CA ALA A 300 11.96 28.18 8.65
C ALA A 300 12.63 29.13 9.66
N ILE A 301 13.74 28.71 10.29
CA ILE A 301 14.56 29.60 11.15
C ILE A 301 15.14 30.75 10.32
N ALA A 302 15.69 30.45 9.15
CA ALA A 302 16.37 31.43 8.30
C ALA A 302 15.41 32.47 7.70
N THR A 303 14.20 32.05 7.31
CA THR A 303 13.25 32.88 6.57
C THR A 303 12.10 33.44 7.43
N GLY A 304 11.84 32.83 8.59
CA GLY A 304 10.66 33.11 9.41
C GLY A 304 9.33 32.67 8.78
N LYS A 305 9.36 31.81 7.74
CA LYS A 305 8.19 31.37 6.98
C LYS A 305 8.09 29.83 6.97
N PRO A 306 6.88 29.26 6.73
CA PRO A 306 6.74 27.84 6.44
C PRO A 306 7.58 27.44 5.21
N PRO A 307 8.25 26.27 5.23
CA PRO A 307 9.01 25.79 4.08
C PRO A 307 8.09 25.49 2.89
N ALA A 308 8.60 25.67 1.68
CA ALA A 308 7.88 25.23 0.48
C ALA A 308 7.85 23.69 0.42
N LEU A 309 6.69 23.13 0.05
CA LEU A 309 6.61 21.71 -0.26
C LEU A 309 7.24 21.44 -1.64
N PRO A 310 7.88 20.27 -1.83
CA PRO A 310 8.40 19.87 -3.13
C PRO A 310 7.29 19.94 -4.20
N ALA A 311 7.63 20.48 -5.38
CA ALA A 311 6.68 20.55 -6.49
C ALA A 311 6.54 19.21 -7.25
N GLU A 312 7.57 18.35 -7.15
CA GLU A 312 7.63 17.06 -7.83
C GLU A 312 7.31 15.92 -6.88
N THR A 313 6.60 14.91 -7.39
CA THR A 313 6.33 13.67 -6.66
C THR A 313 7.65 12.96 -6.35
N PRO A 314 7.84 12.46 -5.11
CA PRO A 314 9.01 11.67 -4.77
C PRO A 314 9.18 10.47 -5.71
N SER A 315 10.44 10.17 -6.08
CA SER A 315 10.76 9.01 -6.92
C SER A 315 10.54 7.68 -6.19
N SER A 316 10.72 7.67 -4.86
CA SER A 316 10.38 6.51 -4.03
C SER A 316 8.85 6.39 -3.89
N PRO A 317 8.25 5.23 -4.24
CA PRO A 317 6.82 5.02 -4.08
C PRO A 317 6.37 5.11 -2.62
N ALA A 318 7.20 4.71 -1.65
CA ALA A 318 6.88 4.80 -0.24
C ALA A 318 6.85 6.26 0.27
N LEU A 319 7.73 7.13 -0.23
CA LEU A 319 7.73 8.56 0.08
C LEU A 319 6.57 9.30 -0.60
N ALA A 320 6.16 8.85 -1.78
CA ALA A 320 5.02 9.40 -2.51
C ALA A 320 3.66 8.93 -1.96
N ALA A 321 3.62 7.82 -1.22
CA ALA A 321 2.39 7.26 -0.67
C ALA A 321 1.68 8.23 0.29
N ILE A 322 0.35 8.29 0.21
CA ILE A 322 -0.47 9.13 1.08
C ILE A 322 -0.50 8.54 2.50
N ARG A 323 0.22 9.16 3.44
CA ARG A 323 0.39 8.68 4.82
C ARG A 323 0.23 9.81 5.84
N ALA A 324 0.03 9.43 7.09
CA ALA A 324 -0.07 10.36 8.22
C ALA A 324 1.11 10.17 9.16
N THR A 325 1.69 11.29 9.61
CA THR A 325 2.84 11.26 10.50
C THR A 325 2.65 12.12 11.74
N PHE A 326 3.41 11.80 12.78
CA PHE A 326 3.74 12.71 13.85
C PHE A 326 5.25 12.94 13.87
N VAL A 327 5.65 14.21 13.94
CA VAL A 327 7.04 14.61 14.16
C VAL A 327 7.17 15.08 15.59
N THR A 328 8.03 14.42 16.35
CA THR A 328 8.35 14.77 17.73
C THR A 328 9.76 15.34 17.78
N LEU A 329 9.91 16.49 18.43
CA LEU A 329 11.17 17.16 18.64
C LEU A 329 11.52 17.04 20.11
N THR A 330 12.75 16.64 20.42
CA THR A 330 13.25 16.59 21.80
C THR A 330 14.62 17.24 21.93
N ILE A 331 14.93 17.74 23.13
CA ILE A 331 16.25 18.28 23.47
C ILE A 331 16.67 17.64 24.79
N GLY A 332 17.76 16.86 24.77
CA GLY A 332 18.23 16.14 25.96
C GLY A 332 17.17 15.17 26.51
N GLY A 333 16.39 14.54 25.62
CA GLY A 333 15.29 13.64 25.98
C GLY A 333 14.00 14.33 26.47
N HIS A 334 13.96 15.65 26.52
CA HIS A 334 12.76 16.40 26.92
C HIS A 334 11.97 16.88 25.71
N LEU A 335 10.64 16.75 25.77
CA LEU A 335 9.74 17.17 24.70
C LEU A 335 9.88 18.68 24.41
N ARG A 336 10.15 19.01 23.13
CA ARG A 336 10.27 20.39 22.61
C ARG A 336 9.19 20.77 21.60
N GLY A 337 8.51 19.78 21.03
CA GLY A 337 7.39 19.96 20.12
C GLY A 337 6.88 18.60 19.67
N CYS A 338 5.58 18.46 19.46
CA CYS A 338 5.04 17.24 18.84
C CYS A 338 3.75 17.58 18.11
N ILE A 339 3.79 17.53 16.79
CA ILE A 339 2.65 17.80 15.92
C ILE A 339 2.57 16.72 14.84
N GLY A 340 1.35 16.39 14.44
CA GLY A 340 1.10 15.43 13.38
C GLY A 340 -0.26 15.56 12.74
N SER A 341 -0.48 14.64 11.82
CA SER A 341 -1.71 14.42 11.09
C SER A 341 -2.39 13.15 11.63
N VAL A 342 -3.68 13.21 11.92
CA VAL A 342 -4.44 12.06 12.45
C VAL A 342 -4.94 11.14 11.33
N ALA A 343 -5.08 11.69 10.12
CA ALA A 343 -5.51 10.97 8.93
C ALA A 343 -4.61 11.33 7.74
N PRO A 344 -4.38 10.37 6.83
CA PRO A 344 -3.52 10.59 5.67
C PRO A 344 -4.23 11.49 4.66
N HIS A 345 -3.52 12.47 4.12
CA HIS A 345 -4.12 13.47 3.21
C HIS A 345 -3.14 14.13 2.24
N ARG A 346 -1.85 13.79 2.31
CA ARG A 346 -0.79 14.24 1.40
C ARG A 346 0.32 13.18 1.36
N PRO A 347 1.27 13.27 0.40
CA PRO A 347 2.43 12.38 0.35
C PRO A 347 3.21 12.35 1.67
N LEU A 348 3.80 11.21 2.00
CA LEU A 348 4.55 11.01 3.24
C LEU A 348 5.64 12.07 3.43
N LEU A 349 6.43 12.35 2.38
CA LEU A 349 7.49 13.36 2.42
C LEU A 349 6.93 14.75 2.82
N ASP A 350 5.83 15.14 2.19
CA ASP A 350 5.19 16.43 2.42
C ASP A 350 4.60 16.54 3.82
N ASP A 351 4.03 15.44 4.34
CA ASP A 351 3.48 15.40 5.71
C ASP A 351 4.59 15.53 6.75
N VAL A 352 5.76 14.90 6.53
CA VAL A 352 6.92 15.06 7.41
C VAL A 352 7.45 16.50 7.39
N ILE A 353 7.64 17.10 6.21
CA ILE A 353 8.11 18.49 6.08
C ILE A 353 7.16 19.45 6.82
N ALA A 354 5.85 19.32 6.55
CA ALA A 354 4.85 20.18 7.15
C ALA A 354 4.77 20.00 8.67
N ASN A 355 4.83 18.77 9.17
CA ASN A 355 4.73 18.49 10.60
C ASN A 355 6.01 18.82 11.37
N ALA A 356 7.20 18.68 10.75
CA ALA A 356 8.45 19.15 11.33
C ALA A 356 8.39 20.67 11.58
N TYR A 357 8.02 21.45 10.55
CA TYR A 357 7.79 22.88 10.71
C TYR A 357 6.77 23.20 11.81
N ARG A 358 5.60 22.55 11.80
CA ARG A 358 4.56 22.82 12.80
C ARG A 358 5.01 22.45 14.21
N ALA A 359 5.77 21.37 14.39
CA ALA A 359 6.31 20.98 15.69
C ALA A 359 7.32 22.00 16.23
N GLY A 360 8.13 22.62 15.36
CA GLY A 360 9.10 23.65 15.76
C GLY A 360 8.51 25.05 15.97
N PHE A 361 7.44 25.40 15.25
CA PHE A 361 6.98 26.80 15.14
C PHE A 361 5.50 27.04 15.46
N ALA A 362 4.65 25.99 15.46
CA ALA A 362 3.20 26.12 15.63
C ALA A 362 2.65 25.36 16.86
N ASP A 363 3.50 24.65 17.61
CA ASP A 363 3.12 24.01 18.87
C ASP A 363 2.99 25.07 19.99
N ARG A 364 1.75 25.43 20.35
CA ARG A 364 1.43 26.52 21.30
C ARG A 364 2.01 26.34 22.70
N ARG A 365 2.50 25.15 23.05
CA ARG A 365 3.12 24.86 24.34
C ARG A 365 4.54 25.42 24.44
N PHE A 366 5.16 25.77 23.32
CA PHE A 366 6.54 26.18 23.23
C PHE A 366 6.71 27.46 22.38
N SER A 367 7.78 28.20 22.63
CA SER A 367 8.19 29.30 21.75
C SER A 367 8.74 28.76 20.42
N PRO A 368 8.77 29.58 19.35
CA PRO A 368 9.42 29.20 18.10
C PRO A 368 10.84 28.69 18.29
N LEU A 369 11.22 27.63 17.55
CA LEU A 369 12.53 27.01 17.62
C LEU A 369 13.65 27.96 17.18
N THR A 370 14.78 27.94 17.90
CA THR A 370 15.97 28.72 17.58
C THR A 370 17.09 27.89 16.95
N MET A 371 18.08 28.54 16.34
CA MET A 371 19.23 27.85 15.73
C MET A 371 20.08 27.10 16.77
N ASP A 372 20.25 27.64 17.97
CA ASP A 372 20.95 26.95 19.06
C ASP A 372 20.22 25.66 19.47
N GLU A 373 18.89 25.73 19.61
CA GLU A 373 18.07 24.56 19.93
C GLU A 373 18.14 23.51 18.82
N LEU A 374 18.07 23.93 17.54
CA LEU A 374 18.19 23.02 16.40
C LEU A 374 19.51 22.22 16.44
N SER A 375 20.61 22.86 16.84
CA SER A 375 21.91 22.21 16.98
C SER A 375 21.97 21.13 18.07
N ARG A 376 20.94 21.01 18.93
CA ARG A 376 20.83 20.01 20.01
C ARG A 376 19.54 19.19 19.91
N LEU A 377 18.82 19.33 18.81
CA LEU A 377 17.52 18.72 18.58
C LEU A 377 17.65 17.28 18.07
N ASP A 378 16.92 16.39 18.72
CA ASP A 378 16.64 15.05 18.22
C ASP A 378 15.22 15.05 17.63
N ILE A 379 15.07 14.42 16.46
CA ILE A 379 13.80 14.36 15.73
C ILE A 379 13.36 12.91 15.63
N ASP A 380 12.15 12.63 16.06
CA ASP A 380 11.50 11.34 15.87
C ASP A 380 10.35 11.45 14.88
N ILE A 381 10.23 10.46 14.00
CA ILE A 381 9.14 10.36 13.03
C ILE A 381 8.33 9.11 13.33
N SER A 382 7.03 9.29 13.54
CA SER A 382 6.05 8.22 13.67
C SER A 382 5.13 8.20 12.45
N ILE A 383 5.09 7.11 11.69
CA ILE A 383 4.21 6.91 10.54
C ILE A 383 3.04 6.04 10.97
N LEU A 384 1.83 6.59 10.90
CA LEU A 384 0.64 5.95 11.45
C LEU A 384 0.05 4.93 10.47
N SER A 385 -0.42 3.81 11.02
CA SER A 385 -1.35 2.94 10.34
C SER A 385 -2.78 3.52 10.34
N HIS A 386 -3.69 2.89 9.60
CA HIS A 386 -5.07 3.38 9.52
C HIS A 386 -5.81 3.22 10.86
N LEU A 387 -6.60 4.25 11.22
CA LEU A 387 -7.45 4.24 12.40
C LEU A 387 -8.54 3.17 12.26
N ARG A 388 -8.56 2.19 13.18
CA ARG A 388 -9.60 1.17 13.25
C ARG A 388 -10.53 1.44 14.41
N PRO A 389 -11.86 1.49 14.19
CA PRO A 389 -12.80 1.66 15.29
C PRO A 389 -12.68 0.49 16.27
N ILE A 390 -12.80 0.80 17.55
CA ILE A 390 -12.97 -0.18 18.62
C ILE A 390 -14.46 -0.20 18.95
N THR A 391 -15.07 -1.37 18.93
CA THR A 391 -16.42 -1.56 19.48
C THR A 391 -16.26 -1.91 20.96
N PHE A 392 -16.90 -1.13 21.83
CA PHE A 392 -16.83 -1.31 23.27
C PHE A 392 -18.12 -0.83 23.93
N GLU A 393 -18.49 -1.43 25.06
CA GLU A 393 -19.72 -1.12 25.80
C GLU A 393 -19.47 -0.43 27.16
N SER A 394 -18.21 -0.38 27.59
CA SER A 394 -17.80 0.31 28.82
C SER A 394 -16.31 0.68 28.78
N ASP A 395 -15.87 1.54 29.71
CA ASP A 395 -14.45 1.82 29.91
C ASP A 395 -13.65 0.54 30.18
N ARG A 396 -14.18 -0.35 31.03
CA ARG A 396 -13.52 -1.62 31.37
C ARG A 396 -13.31 -2.50 30.14
N ASP A 397 -14.30 -2.54 29.26
CA ASP A 397 -14.23 -3.27 27.99
C ASP A 397 -13.19 -2.64 27.05
N LEU A 398 -13.23 -1.31 26.87
CA LEU A 398 -12.23 -0.60 26.07
C LEU A 398 -10.80 -0.87 26.57
N ILE A 399 -10.58 -0.75 27.89
CA ILE A 399 -9.28 -0.98 28.53
C ILE A 399 -8.80 -2.42 28.33
N ALA A 400 -9.68 -3.41 28.48
CA ALA A 400 -9.34 -4.83 28.28
C ALA A 400 -8.92 -5.16 26.83
N GLN A 401 -9.33 -4.33 25.87
CA GLN A 401 -8.99 -4.50 24.46
C GLN A 401 -7.70 -3.77 24.02
N LEU A 402 -7.14 -2.87 24.85
CA LEU A 402 -5.92 -2.14 24.53
C LEU A 402 -4.69 -3.05 24.67
N ARG A 403 -3.74 -2.87 23.74
CA ARG A 403 -2.47 -3.59 23.73
C ARG A 403 -1.34 -2.61 24.07
N PRO A 404 -0.79 -2.65 25.30
CA PRO A 404 0.36 -1.84 25.68
C PRO A 404 1.51 -1.98 24.68
N ASP A 405 2.25 -0.89 24.47
CA ASP A 405 3.38 -0.74 23.53
C ASP A 405 3.06 -0.95 22.03
N ILE A 406 1.82 -1.33 21.69
CA ILE A 406 1.38 -1.58 20.31
C ILE A 406 0.35 -0.54 19.87
N ASP A 407 -0.69 -0.32 20.68
CA ASP A 407 -1.83 0.50 20.27
C ASP A 407 -1.58 1.99 20.52
N GLY A 408 -1.63 2.79 19.46
CA GLY A 408 -2.01 4.19 19.55
C GLY A 408 -3.53 4.28 19.72
N LEU A 409 -4.01 5.30 20.42
CA LEU A 409 -5.43 5.47 20.71
C LEU A 409 -5.89 6.90 20.41
N VAL A 410 -6.96 7.00 19.63
CA VAL A 410 -7.76 8.21 19.45
C VAL A 410 -9.06 8.04 20.20
N ILE A 411 -9.47 9.06 20.95
CA ILE A 411 -10.84 9.16 21.49
C ILE A 411 -11.51 10.43 20.97
N GLU A 412 -12.81 10.34 20.74
CA GLU A 412 -13.67 11.42 20.25
C GLU A 412 -15.00 11.40 21.01
N ASP A 413 -15.42 12.55 21.52
CA ASP A 413 -16.76 12.75 22.08
C ASP A 413 -17.24 14.19 21.84
N GLY A 414 -18.14 14.36 20.86
CA GLY A 414 -18.51 15.66 20.32
C GLY A 414 -17.29 16.36 19.69
N ASP A 415 -17.05 17.62 20.05
CA ASP A 415 -15.89 18.40 19.56
C ASP A 415 -14.58 18.07 20.31
N ARG A 416 -14.63 17.22 21.34
CA ARG A 416 -13.46 16.85 22.14
C ARG A 416 -12.77 15.65 21.53
N LYS A 417 -11.49 15.81 21.19
CA LYS A 417 -10.66 14.76 20.60
C LYS A 417 -9.26 14.80 21.18
N ALA A 418 -8.70 13.62 21.44
CA ALA A 418 -7.28 13.49 21.76
C ALA A 418 -6.70 12.21 21.17
N LEU A 419 -5.38 12.21 21.05
CA LEU A 419 -4.59 11.08 20.60
C LEU A 419 -3.37 10.87 21.51
N PHE A 420 -3.07 9.60 21.76
CA PHE A 420 -1.77 9.13 22.21
C PHE A 420 -1.16 8.18 21.19
N LEU A 421 0.13 8.38 20.92
CA LEU A 421 0.95 7.48 20.11
C LEU A 421 1.32 6.23 20.93
N PRO A 422 1.67 5.10 20.28
CA PRO A 422 2.16 3.92 20.98
C PRO A 422 3.34 4.20 21.91
N SER A 423 4.21 5.16 21.58
CA SER A 423 5.36 5.53 22.40
C SER A 423 5.01 6.04 23.81
N VAL A 424 3.76 6.48 24.04
CA VAL A 424 3.31 6.99 25.35
C VAL A 424 3.22 5.88 26.40
N TRP A 425 3.03 4.62 25.99
CA TRP A 425 2.99 3.46 26.90
C TRP A 425 4.25 3.34 27.76
N LYS A 426 5.42 3.74 27.24
CA LYS A 426 6.68 3.79 28.00
C LYS A 426 6.58 4.60 29.29
N SER A 427 5.75 5.64 29.30
CA SER A 427 5.52 6.52 30.46
C SER A 427 4.23 6.22 31.22
N LEU A 428 3.30 5.51 30.58
CA LEU A 428 1.98 5.15 31.10
C LEU A 428 1.67 3.68 30.75
N PRO A 429 2.34 2.71 31.40
CA PRO A 429 2.21 1.30 31.02
C PRO A 429 0.84 0.70 31.37
N GLU A 430 0.17 1.26 32.38
CA GLU A 430 -1.14 0.79 32.84
C GLU A 430 -2.26 1.38 31.98
N ALA A 431 -3.08 0.51 31.36
CA ALA A 431 -4.13 0.90 30.42
C ALA A 431 -5.21 1.80 31.04
N ASP A 432 -5.56 1.61 32.31
CA ASP A 432 -6.49 2.50 33.03
C ASP A 432 -5.95 3.94 33.11
N SER A 433 -4.67 4.08 33.49
CA SER A 433 -3.99 5.38 33.58
C SER A 433 -3.82 6.01 32.20
N PHE A 434 -3.47 5.21 31.20
CA PHE A 434 -3.35 5.65 29.82
C PHE A 434 -4.66 6.27 29.30
N LEU A 435 -5.79 5.57 29.44
CA LEU A 435 -7.10 6.07 29.01
C LEU A 435 -7.53 7.30 29.81
N ALA A 436 -7.36 7.30 31.13
CA ALA A 436 -7.68 8.43 31.99
C ALA A 436 -6.91 9.71 31.60
N ARG A 437 -5.61 9.58 31.30
CA ARG A 437 -4.76 10.69 30.85
C ARG A 437 -5.12 11.16 29.44
N LEU A 438 -5.53 10.23 28.57
CA LEU A 438 -6.01 10.58 27.23
C LEU A 438 -7.31 11.37 27.29
N LYS A 439 -8.26 10.96 28.15
CA LYS A 439 -9.49 11.72 28.44
C LYS A 439 -9.18 13.12 28.96
N ALA A 440 -8.30 13.23 29.95
CA ALA A 440 -7.87 14.53 30.46
C ALA A 440 -7.27 15.42 29.36
N LYS A 441 -6.46 14.85 28.45
CA LYS A 441 -5.90 15.55 27.28
C LYS A 441 -6.99 16.02 26.30
N ALA A 442 -8.09 15.30 26.16
CA ALA A 442 -9.25 15.71 25.38
C ALA A 442 -10.12 16.78 26.07
N GLY A 443 -9.78 17.19 27.30
CA GLY A 443 -10.64 18.06 28.12
C GLY A 443 -11.85 17.32 28.71
N LEU A 444 -11.74 16.00 28.88
CA LEU A 444 -12.74 15.15 29.52
C LEU A 444 -12.30 14.79 30.95
N PRO A 445 -13.23 14.69 31.92
CA PRO A 445 -12.95 14.06 33.21
C PRO A 445 -12.41 12.63 33.03
N PRO A 446 -11.47 12.15 33.88
CA PRO A 446 -10.96 10.78 33.78
C PRO A 446 -12.03 9.68 33.80
N SER A 447 -13.11 9.88 34.57
CA SER A 447 -14.24 8.95 34.69
C SER A 447 -15.38 9.22 33.68
N HIS A 448 -15.15 10.08 32.67
CA HIS A 448 -16.17 10.46 31.71
C HIS A 448 -16.61 9.29 30.85
N TRP A 449 -17.92 9.11 30.68
CA TRP A 449 -18.52 8.13 29.79
C TRP A 449 -19.74 8.71 29.09
N SER A 450 -19.96 8.33 27.83
CA SER A 450 -21.15 8.69 27.04
C SER A 450 -21.34 7.69 25.90
N ASP A 451 -22.57 7.54 25.41
CA ASP A 451 -22.89 6.67 24.26
C ASP A 451 -22.33 7.23 22.94
N SER A 452 -21.95 8.51 22.92
CA SER A 452 -21.29 9.20 21.81
C SER A 452 -19.77 9.04 21.81
N LEU A 453 -19.17 8.50 22.89
CA LEU A 453 -17.74 8.24 22.93
C LEU A 453 -17.36 7.24 21.83
N ARG A 454 -16.37 7.61 21.03
CA ARG A 454 -15.76 6.76 20.01
C ARG A 454 -14.29 6.59 20.30
N ALA A 455 -13.78 5.40 20.05
CA ALA A 455 -12.37 5.09 20.19
C ALA A 455 -11.86 4.41 18.91
N TYR A 456 -10.66 4.79 18.49
CA TYR A 456 -10.00 4.21 17.34
C TYR A 456 -8.57 3.81 17.72
N ARG A 457 -8.18 2.59 17.39
CA ARG A 457 -6.80 2.12 17.53
C ARG A 457 -6.01 2.29 16.25
N PHE A 458 -4.71 2.45 16.36
CA PHE A 458 -3.76 2.41 15.25
C PHE A 458 -2.41 1.89 15.74
N THR A 459 -1.53 1.51 14.84
CA THR A 459 -0.12 1.23 15.14
C THR A 459 0.75 2.30 14.47
N ALA A 460 2.04 2.37 14.82
CA ALA A 460 2.94 3.31 14.17
C ALA A 460 4.32 2.70 13.95
N GLU A 461 4.86 2.88 12.75
CA GLU A 461 6.30 2.72 12.51
C GLU A 461 7.02 3.94 13.12
N TYR A 462 8.01 3.69 13.97
CA TYR A 462 8.78 4.74 14.65
C TYR A 462 10.26 4.62 14.31
N PHE A 463 10.90 5.74 14.00
CA PHE A 463 12.35 5.83 13.90
C PHE A 463 12.86 7.23 14.28
N GLU A 464 14.07 7.26 14.84
CA GLU A 464 14.83 8.49 15.06
C GLU A 464 15.43 8.95 13.73
N ALA A 465 15.18 10.21 13.37
CA ALA A 465 15.71 10.83 12.18
C ALA A 465 17.19 11.18 12.39
N ALA A 466 18.07 10.41 11.73
CA ALA A 466 19.50 10.64 11.81
C ALA A 466 19.86 12.06 11.37
N ARG A 467 20.65 12.75 12.20
CA ARG A 467 21.10 14.10 11.88
C ARG A 467 21.97 14.08 10.62
N PRO A 468 21.69 14.96 9.64
CA PRO A 468 22.53 15.09 8.45
C PRO A 468 23.94 15.53 8.84
N ALA A 469 24.95 15.04 8.12
CA ALA A 469 26.29 15.59 8.25
C ALA A 469 26.26 17.09 7.86
N PRO A 470 27.02 17.96 8.55
CA PRO A 470 27.08 19.37 8.19
C PRO A 470 27.57 19.51 6.75
N THR A 471 26.75 20.11 5.89
CA THR A 471 27.05 20.29 4.47
C THR A 471 28.25 21.22 4.32
N THR A 472 29.42 20.71 3.94
CA THR A 472 30.61 21.51 3.63
C THR A 472 30.54 22.14 2.23
N ALA A 473 29.39 22.65 1.83
CA ALA A 473 29.21 23.29 0.53
C ALA A 473 29.11 24.81 0.71
N THR A 474 30.26 25.47 0.69
CA THR A 474 30.34 26.89 0.40
C THR A 474 29.74 27.12 -0.99
N PRO A 475 28.76 28.01 -1.19
CA PRO A 475 28.37 28.38 -2.54
C PRO A 475 29.57 29.07 -3.18
N GLN A 476 30.18 28.42 -4.19
CA GLN A 476 31.08 29.09 -5.11
C GLN A 476 30.23 30.12 -5.88
N ILE A 477 30.17 31.33 -5.34
CA ILE A 477 29.82 32.51 -6.11
C ILE A 477 30.93 32.64 -7.13
N ALA A 478 30.66 32.24 -8.37
CA ALA A 478 31.52 32.56 -9.49
C ALA A 478 31.60 34.10 -9.56
N ALA A 479 32.72 34.65 -9.10
CA ALA A 479 33.08 36.03 -9.34
C ALA A 479 33.19 36.19 -10.86
N GLY A 480 32.25 36.93 -11.45
CA GLY A 480 32.36 37.37 -12.83
C GLY A 480 33.62 38.22 -12.97
N ASP A 481 34.51 37.79 -13.85
CA ASP A 481 35.68 38.54 -14.26
C ASP A 481 35.23 39.76 -15.10
N PRO A 482 35.66 40.99 -14.78
CA PRO A 482 35.40 42.14 -15.62
C PRO A 482 36.50 42.31 -16.68
N ALA A 483 36.06 42.65 -17.90
CA ALA A 483 36.83 43.16 -19.05
C ALA A 483 37.50 42.12 -19.98
N GLU A 484 37.15 42.12 -21.27
CA GLU A 484 37.83 42.98 -22.24
C GLU A 484 37.09 43.02 -23.59
N THR A 485 36.78 44.25 -24.01
CA THR A 485 36.59 44.64 -25.41
C THR A 485 37.88 44.44 -26.21
N ALA A 486 37.82 43.81 -27.39
CA ALA A 486 38.29 44.35 -28.68
C ALA A 486 38.66 43.26 -29.72
N HIS A 487 38.35 43.61 -30.98
CA HIS A 487 38.95 43.19 -32.25
C HIS A 487 38.50 41.92 -33.00
N SER A 488 37.74 42.20 -34.05
CA SER A 488 38.06 41.89 -35.47
C SER A 488 38.18 40.43 -35.91
N LEU A 489 37.14 39.88 -36.56
CA LEU A 489 36.94 39.80 -38.03
C LEU A 489 35.66 39.04 -38.35
#